data_AF-A0A835FZW0-F1
#
_entry.id   AF-A0A835FZW0-F1
#
_cell.length_a   1.000
_cell.length_b   1.000
_cell.length_c   1.000
_cell.angle_alpha   90.00
_cell.angle_beta   90.00
_cell.angle_gamma   90.00
#
_symmetry.space_group_name_H-M   'P 1'
#
loop_
_entity.id
_entity.type
_entity.pdbx_description
1 polymer ?
#
loop_
_entity_poly.entity_id
_entity_poly.type
_entity_poly.pdbx_seq_one_letter_code
_entity_poly.pdbx_strand_id
1 'polypeptide(L)'
;MPVIDYDLAVLIQPMLMLGISIGVIFNVIFPDWLVTVLLIILFLGTSTKAFLKGIETWKKETIIQREAAKRLEQTAGEEAQYAPLPTGPGAAADTKAIPSDEAPSIIGNIHWKEFGLLSFVWVAFLALQVTKNYTATCSPWYWVLNLLQVPVSVGVTMYEGLGLMSGKRVLSSKGTGQTTLKLYQIFIYGFFGIAAGLVGGLLGLGGGFIMGPLFLELGIPPQVSSATATFAMMFSSSMSVVEYYLLNRFPVPYAAFFTVVAFIAAIIGQHVVRKLINWLGRASLIIFILAFMIFVSAISLGGVGISNIVHKIARHEYMGFENLCMYDA
;
A
#
# COMPACT_ATOMS: atom_id res chain seq x y z
N MET A 1 14.35 13.45 -1.40
CA MET A 1 13.93 12.16 -2.03
C MET A 1 12.46 12.30 -2.37
N PRO A 2 12.00 11.88 -3.57
CA PRO A 2 10.58 11.83 -3.86
C PRO A 2 9.87 10.94 -2.83
N VAL A 3 8.70 11.36 -2.38
CA VAL A 3 7.95 10.65 -1.34
C VAL A 3 7.34 9.36 -1.88
N ILE A 4 7.09 9.26 -3.19
CA ILE A 4 6.54 8.08 -3.87
C ILE A 4 7.61 7.48 -4.79
N ASP A 5 7.83 6.17 -4.69
CA ASP A 5 8.68 5.40 -5.60
C ASP A 5 7.82 4.83 -6.74
N TYR A 6 7.76 5.57 -7.85
CA TYR A 6 6.90 5.23 -8.99
C TYR A 6 7.37 3.97 -9.73
N ASP A 7 8.67 3.71 -9.84
CA ASP A 7 9.19 2.51 -10.49
C ASP A 7 8.84 1.26 -9.67
N LEU A 8 8.90 1.34 -8.34
CA LEU A 8 8.41 0.26 -7.46
C LEU A 8 6.90 0.03 -7.62
N ALA A 9 6.11 1.11 -7.72
CA ALA A 9 4.67 1.00 -7.94
C ALA A 9 4.35 0.34 -9.28
N VAL A 10 4.99 0.77 -10.38
CA VAL A 10 4.84 0.17 -11.72
C VAL A 10 5.23 -1.30 -11.73
N LEU A 11 6.26 -1.69 -10.98
CA LEU A 11 6.72 -3.07 -10.92
C LEU A 11 5.69 -4.01 -10.30
N ILE A 12 5.05 -3.58 -9.22
CA ILE A 12 4.20 -4.44 -8.37
C ILE A 12 2.71 -4.31 -8.70
N GLN A 13 2.24 -3.12 -9.10
CA GLN A 13 0.83 -2.85 -9.32
C GLN A 13 0.16 -3.79 -10.33
N PRO A 14 0.73 -4.08 -11.52
CA PRO A 14 0.05 -4.93 -12.51
C PRO A 14 -0.19 -6.35 -11.98
N MET A 15 0.79 -6.90 -11.26
CA MET A 15 0.70 -8.21 -10.61
C MET A 15 -0.32 -8.21 -9.47
N LEU A 16 -0.38 -7.11 -8.73
CA LEU A 16 -1.39 -6.93 -7.69
C LEU A 16 -2.81 -6.84 -8.26
N MET A 17 -3.02 -6.14 -9.39
CA MET A 17 -4.33 -6.09 -10.04
C MET A 17 -4.77 -7.46 -10.57
N LEU A 18 -3.84 -8.23 -11.16
CA LEU A 18 -4.09 -9.62 -11.53
C LEU A 18 -4.49 -10.48 -10.32
N GLY A 19 -3.79 -10.32 -9.20
CA GLY A 19 -4.16 -10.97 -7.95
C GLY A 19 -5.58 -10.61 -7.51
N ILE A 20 -5.97 -9.34 -7.59
CA ILE A 20 -7.31 -8.88 -7.19
C ILE A 20 -8.40 -9.58 -8.00
N SER A 21 -8.25 -9.62 -9.32
CA SER A 21 -9.23 -10.27 -10.19
C SER A 21 -9.40 -11.76 -9.88
N ILE A 22 -8.32 -12.45 -9.49
CA ILE A 22 -8.38 -13.84 -9.00
C ILE A 22 -9.05 -13.91 -7.61
N GLY A 23 -8.68 -13.01 -6.71
CA GLY A 23 -9.20 -12.93 -5.35
C GLY A 23 -10.71 -12.70 -5.30
N VAL A 24 -11.24 -11.84 -6.17
CA VAL A 24 -12.67 -11.59 -6.29
C VAL A 24 -13.42 -12.82 -6.80
N ILE A 25 -12.84 -13.57 -7.76
CA ILE A 25 -13.42 -14.84 -8.21
C ILE A 25 -13.48 -15.85 -7.05
N PHE A 26 -12.42 -15.93 -6.23
CA PHE A 26 -12.44 -16.77 -5.03
C PHE A 26 -13.40 -16.27 -3.95
N ASN A 27 -13.65 -14.96 -3.84
CA ASN A 27 -14.67 -14.43 -2.93
C ASN A 27 -16.06 -14.93 -3.30
N VAL A 28 -16.35 -15.10 -4.60
CA VAL A 28 -17.62 -15.65 -5.06
C VAL A 28 -17.70 -17.16 -4.83
N ILE A 29 -16.60 -17.91 -4.97
CA ILE A 29 -16.63 -19.36 -4.76
C ILE A 29 -16.66 -19.74 -3.27
N PHE A 30 -15.89 -19.03 -2.46
CA PHE A 30 -15.63 -19.42 -1.07
C PHE A 30 -16.80 -19.08 -0.15
N PRO A 31 -17.16 -20.00 0.77
CA PRO A 31 -18.22 -19.72 1.73
C PRO A 31 -17.81 -18.63 2.72
N ASP A 32 -18.78 -17.86 3.20
CA ASP A 32 -18.58 -16.74 4.12
C ASP A 32 -17.75 -17.10 5.37
N TRP A 33 -17.94 -18.32 5.91
CA TRP A 33 -17.20 -18.77 7.08
C TRP A 33 -15.71 -18.93 6.79
N LEU A 34 -15.35 -19.40 5.60
CA LEU A 34 -13.96 -19.58 5.19
C LEU A 34 -13.28 -18.22 4.99
N VAL A 35 -13.97 -17.29 4.31
CA VAL A 35 -13.48 -15.92 4.12
C VAL A 35 -13.30 -15.22 5.48
N THR A 36 -14.25 -15.39 6.40
CA THR A 36 -14.18 -14.82 7.75
C THR A 36 -13.01 -15.38 8.54
N VAL A 37 -12.81 -16.70 8.55
CA VAL A 37 -11.67 -17.34 9.24
C VAL A 37 -10.34 -16.86 8.66
N LEU A 38 -10.25 -16.78 7.33
CA LEU A 38 -9.05 -16.30 6.64
C LEU A 38 -8.76 -14.83 6.96
N LEU A 39 -9.80 -13.98 7.02
CA LEU A 39 -9.70 -12.59 7.43
C LEU A 39 -9.15 -12.46 8.85
N ILE A 40 -9.69 -13.24 9.81
CA ILE A 40 -9.25 -13.22 11.21
C ILE A 40 -7.78 -13.63 11.30
N ILE A 41 -7.39 -14.75 10.68
CA ILE A 41 -6.00 -15.24 10.69
C ILE A 41 -5.06 -14.19 10.10
N LEU A 42 -5.43 -13.62 8.95
CA LEU A 42 -4.62 -12.63 8.27
C LEU A 42 -4.48 -11.35 9.10
N PHE A 43 -5.57 -10.81 9.64
CA PHE A 43 -5.52 -9.56 10.40
C PHE A 43 -4.79 -9.72 11.72
N LEU A 44 -4.99 -10.84 12.44
CA LEU A 44 -4.21 -11.13 13.64
C LEU A 44 -2.72 -11.28 13.31
N GLY A 45 -2.39 -12.08 12.30
CA GLY A 45 -0.99 -12.30 11.89
C GLY A 45 -0.29 -11.02 11.42
N THR A 46 -0.96 -10.23 10.58
CA THR A 46 -0.42 -8.95 10.08
C THR A 46 -0.34 -7.91 11.19
N SER A 47 -1.32 -7.81 12.08
CA SER A 47 -1.29 -6.89 13.22
C SER A 47 -0.17 -7.24 14.19
N THR A 48 -0.02 -8.51 14.57
CA THR A 48 1.08 -8.95 15.45
C THR A 48 2.43 -8.66 14.82
N LYS A 49 2.62 -9.00 13.53
CA LYS A 49 3.87 -8.68 12.81
C LYS A 49 4.14 -7.17 12.75
N ALA A 50 3.14 -6.37 12.41
CA ALA A 50 3.26 -4.92 12.34
C ALA A 50 3.59 -4.33 13.72
N PHE A 51 2.98 -4.83 14.79
CA PHE A 51 3.26 -4.40 16.16
C PHE A 51 4.69 -4.71 16.59
N LEU A 52 5.17 -5.95 16.35
CA LEU A 52 6.55 -6.34 16.63
C LEU A 52 7.56 -5.48 15.87
N LYS A 53 7.28 -5.23 14.58
CA LYS A 53 8.10 -4.34 13.75
C LYS A 53 8.06 -2.88 14.21
N GLY A 54 6.90 -2.43 14.71
CA GLY A 54 6.73 -1.13 15.34
C GLY A 54 7.65 -0.98 16.56
N ILE A 55 7.69 -1.99 17.44
CA ILE A 55 8.60 -2.03 18.60
C ILE A 55 10.07 -2.00 18.16
N GLU A 56 10.44 -2.83 17.17
CA GLU A 56 11.82 -2.87 16.67
C GLU A 56 12.25 -1.52 16.09
N THR A 57 11.37 -0.90 15.28
CA THR A 57 11.62 0.41 14.67
C THR A 57 11.71 1.50 15.74
N TRP A 58 10.83 1.49 16.73
CA TRP A 58 10.87 2.42 17.86
C TRP A 58 12.18 2.31 18.65
N LYS A 59 12.66 1.07 18.88
CA LYS A 59 13.93 0.84 19.56
C LYS A 59 15.10 1.41 18.75
N LYS A 60 15.13 1.20 17.43
CA LYS A 60 16.14 1.77 16.52
C LYS A 60 16.11 3.31 16.53
N GLU A 61 14.93 3.91 16.38
CA GLU A 61 14.75 5.37 16.45
C GLU A 61 15.21 5.94 17.80
N THR A 62 14.92 5.24 18.90
CA THR A 62 15.35 5.67 20.24
C THR A 62 16.87 5.63 20.41
N ILE A 63 17.55 4.63 19.82
CA ILE A 63 19.02 4.57 19.83
C ILE A 63 19.60 5.72 19.02
N ILE A 64 19.09 5.96 17.80
CA ILE A 64 19.55 7.06 16.93
C ILE A 64 19.36 8.42 17.62
N GLN A 65 18.20 8.66 18.25
CA GLN A 65 17.97 9.89 19.00
C GLN A 65 18.93 10.06 20.19
N ARG A 66 19.26 8.97 20.90
CA ARG A 66 20.25 8.99 21.99
C ARG A 66 21.67 9.25 21.47
N GLU A 67 22.06 8.66 20.35
CA GLU A 67 23.36 8.90 19.72
C GLU A 67 23.48 10.34 19.20
N ALA A 68 22.41 10.88 18.61
CA ALA A 68 22.35 12.28 18.18
C ALA A 68 22.44 13.24 19.38
N ALA A 69 21.76 12.95 20.49
CA ALA A 69 21.88 13.73 21.72
C ALA A 69 23.32 13.70 22.27
N LYS A 70 23.96 12.52 22.31
CA LYS A 70 25.37 12.38 22.72
C LYS A 70 26.32 13.13 21.78
N ARG A 71 26.09 13.13 20.47
CA ARG A 71 26.86 13.90 19.49
C ARG A 71 26.73 15.40 19.74
N LEU A 72 25.51 15.89 20.00
CA LEU A 72 25.25 17.28 20.35
C LEU A 72 25.94 17.69 21.66
N GLU A 73 25.93 16.83 22.69
CA GLU A 73 26.65 17.07 23.94
C GLU A 73 28.18 17.07 23.76
N GLN A 74 28.72 16.21 22.89
CA GLN A 74 30.15 16.19 22.54
C GLN A 74 30.55 17.45 21.77
N THR A 75 29.77 17.87 20.76
CA THR A 75 30.04 19.10 20.01
C THR A 75 29.88 20.35 20.88
N ALA A 76 28.89 20.39 21.78
CA ALA A 76 28.75 21.48 22.76
C ALA A 76 29.88 21.50 23.80
N GLY A 77 30.42 20.34 24.17
CA GLY A 77 31.60 20.21 25.03
C GLY A 77 32.90 20.67 24.36
N GLU A 78 33.07 20.41 23.06
CA GLU A 78 34.20 20.89 22.26
C GLU A 78 34.12 22.41 21.99
N GLU A 79 32.93 22.96 21.74
CA GLU A 79 32.71 24.41 21.58
C GLU A 79 32.89 25.18 22.91
N ALA A 80 32.53 24.58 24.05
CA ALA A 80 32.77 25.19 25.37
C ALA A 80 34.27 25.29 25.72
N GLN A 81 35.12 24.48 25.09
CA GLN A 81 36.57 24.48 25.33
C GLN A 81 37.33 25.54 24.49
N TYR A 82 36.67 26.19 23.54
CA TYR A 82 37.20 27.33 22.79
C TYR A 82 36.31 28.57 22.95
N ALA A 83 36.35 29.21 24.12
CA ALA A 83 35.84 30.56 24.27
C ALA A 83 36.83 31.58 23.64
N PRO A 84 36.46 32.37 22.62
CA PRO A 84 37.30 33.45 22.13
C PRO A 84 37.24 34.66 23.09
N LEU A 85 38.40 35.25 23.36
CA LEU A 85 38.59 36.49 24.13
C LEU A 85 37.77 37.67 23.57
N PRO A 86 37.35 38.64 24.41
CA PRO A 86 36.53 39.76 23.97
C PRO A 86 37.39 40.74 23.18
N THR A 87 37.13 40.85 21.87
CA THR A 87 37.69 41.93 21.04
C THR A 87 36.55 42.85 20.61
N GLY A 88 36.77 44.16 20.80
CA GLY A 88 35.79 45.23 20.70
C GLY A 88 35.24 45.53 19.30
N PRO A 89 34.45 46.61 19.18
CA PRO A 89 33.31 46.70 18.28
C PRO A 89 33.69 47.16 16.87
N GLY A 90 33.17 46.46 15.85
CA GLY A 90 33.31 46.92 14.48
C GLY A 90 32.75 45.98 13.43
N ALA A 91 31.74 46.51 12.72
CA ALA A 91 31.42 46.24 11.32
C ALA A 91 30.59 44.98 10.95
N ALA A 92 29.33 45.29 10.68
CA ALA A 92 28.59 44.96 9.45
C ALA A 92 28.13 43.51 9.24
N ALA A 93 26.81 43.42 9.29
CA ALA A 93 25.96 42.36 8.80
C ALA A 93 26.37 41.82 7.42
N ASP A 94 26.52 40.50 7.34
CA ASP A 94 26.30 39.72 6.12
C ASP A 94 25.45 38.49 6.49
N THR A 95 24.15 38.76 6.68
CA THR A 95 23.12 37.73 6.71
C THR A 95 23.02 37.15 5.30
N LYS A 96 23.81 36.11 4.99
CA LYS A 96 23.57 35.30 3.79
C LYS A 96 22.18 34.70 3.89
N ALA A 97 21.32 35.20 3.03
CA ALA A 97 19.94 34.79 2.86
C ALA A 97 19.84 33.26 2.78
N ILE A 98 18.98 32.74 3.64
CA ILE A 98 18.35 31.43 3.54
C ILE A 98 17.86 31.28 2.09
N PRO A 99 18.21 30.21 1.35
CA PRO A 99 17.55 29.92 0.09
C PRO A 99 16.07 29.75 0.40
N SER A 100 15.25 30.64 -0.14
CA SER A 100 13.81 30.50 -0.14
C SER A 100 13.48 29.15 -0.76
N ASP A 101 12.98 28.22 0.07
CA ASP A 101 12.27 27.03 -0.36
C ASP A 101 11.03 27.49 -1.13
N GLU A 102 11.21 27.80 -2.42
CA GLU A 102 10.13 27.75 -3.39
C GLU A 102 9.58 26.32 -3.32
N ALA A 103 8.42 26.16 -2.70
CA ALA A 103 7.68 24.91 -2.68
C ALA A 103 7.61 24.39 -4.13
N PRO A 104 8.26 23.26 -4.46
CA PRO A 104 8.32 22.82 -5.84
C PRO A 104 6.92 22.55 -6.34
N SER A 105 6.60 23.09 -7.52
CA SER A 105 5.29 22.94 -8.16
C SER A 105 4.85 21.46 -8.16
N ILE A 106 3.66 21.19 -7.63
CA ILE A 106 3.11 19.83 -7.46
C ILE A 106 3.11 19.04 -8.79
N ILE A 107 2.96 19.75 -9.92
CA ILE A 107 2.87 19.17 -11.27
C ILE A 107 4.23 18.73 -11.80
N GLY A 108 5.32 19.41 -11.42
CA GLY A 108 6.68 19.07 -11.87
C GLY A 108 7.30 17.86 -11.18
N ASN A 109 6.73 17.43 -10.04
CA ASN A 109 7.23 16.29 -9.26
C ASN A 109 6.56 14.95 -9.64
N ILE A 110 5.62 14.97 -10.59
CA ILE A 110 4.89 13.79 -11.06
C ILE A 110 5.69 13.12 -12.18
N HIS A 111 6.03 11.85 -11.98
CA HIS A 111 6.63 11.00 -13.00
C HIS A 111 5.54 10.55 -13.99
N TRP A 112 5.24 11.42 -14.97
CA TRP A 112 4.12 11.27 -15.90
C TRP A 112 4.17 9.99 -16.74
N LYS A 113 5.36 9.50 -17.06
CA LYS A 113 5.53 8.27 -17.84
C LYS A 113 5.10 7.05 -17.02
N GLU A 114 5.54 6.96 -15.77
CA GLU A 114 5.24 5.89 -14.83
C GLU A 114 3.77 5.93 -14.41
N PHE A 115 3.24 7.12 -14.12
CA PHE A 115 1.81 7.33 -13.86
C PHE A 115 0.94 6.94 -15.07
N GLY A 116 1.35 7.34 -16.28
CA GLY A 116 0.68 6.99 -17.52
C GLY A 116 0.65 5.48 -17.76
N LEU A 117 1.75 4.78 -17.46
CA LEU A 117 1.83 3.32 -17.57
C LEU A 117 0.90 2.61 -16.57
N LEU A 118 0.85 3.10 -15.32
CA LEU A 118 -0.09 2.59 -14.30
C LEU A 118 -1.55 2.82 -14.69
N SER A 119 -1.87 4.03 -15.18
CA SER A 119 -3.22 4.35 -15.66
C SER A 119 -3.60 3.50 -16.87
N PHE A 120 -2.68 3.27 -17.81
CA PHE A 120 -2.88 2.39 -18.95
C PHE A 120 -3.22 0.95 -18.52
N VAL A 121 -2.43 0.37 -17.61
CA VAL A 121 -2.70 -0.97 -17.07
C VAL A 121 -4.08 -1.01 -16.41
N TRP A 122 -4.41 0.00 -15.60
CA TRP A 122 -5.69 0.08 -14.93
C TRP A 122 -6.87 0.15 -15.92
N VAL A 123 -6.78 1.00 -16.93
CA VAL A 123 -7.83 1.12 -17.98
C VAL A 123 -7.95 -0.17 -18.79
N ALA A 124 -6.84 -0.83 -19.10
CA ALA A 124 -6.86 -2.12 -19.79
C ALA A 124 -7.58 -3.19 -18.96
N PHE A 125 -7.28 -3.28 -17.66
CA PHE A 125 -7.97 -4.19 -16.74
C PHE A 125 -9.46 -3.86 -16.60
N LEU A 126 -9.79 -2.58 -16.47
CA LEU A 126 -11.16 -2.09 -16.43
C LEU A 126 -11.93 -2.52 -17.69
N ALA A 127 -11.37 -2.28 -18.88
CA ALA A 127 -11.99 -2.65 -20.15
C ALA A 127 -12.21 -4.17 -20.25
N LEU A 128 -11.24 -4.97 -19.80
CA LEU A 128 -11.38 -6.44 -19.77
C LEU A 128 -12.49 -6.88 -18.81
N GLN A 129 -12.59 -6.31 -17.60
CA GLN A 129 -13.66 -6.67 -16.66
C GLN A 129 -15.05 -6.21 -17.11
N VAL A 130 -15.16 -5.01 -17.69
CA VAL A 130 -16.43 -4.53 -18.25
C VAL A 130 -16.85 -5.42 -19.43
N THR A 131 -15.92 -5.77 -20.33
CA THR A 131 -16.22 -6.68 -21.46
C THR A 131 -16.65 -8.05 -20.95
N LYS A 132 -15.99 -8.57 -19.91
CA LYS A 132 -16.34 -9.85 -19.28
C LYS A 132 -17.77 -9.85 -18.72
N ASN A 133 -18.27 -8.73 -18.22
CA ASN A 133 -19.64 -8.61 -17.72
C ASN A 133 -20.71 -8.83 -18.82
N TYR A 134 -20.39 -8.54 -20.08
CA TYR A 134 -21.29 -8.77 -21.21
C TYR A 134 -21.26 -10.21 -21.75
N THR A 135 -20.45 -11.08 -21.14
CA THR A 135 -20.21 -12.43 -21.65
C THR A 135 -20.80 -13.44 -20.69
N ALA A 136 -21.44 -14.49 -21.23
CA ALA A 136 -22.06 -15.52 -20.40
C ALA A 136 -21.03 -16.14 -19.45
N THR A 137 -21.43 -16.29 -18.18
CA THR A 137 -20.62 -16.93 -17.14
C THR A 137 -20.20 -18.33 -17.59
N CYS A 138 -18.93 -18.67 -17.39
CA CYS A 138 -18.34 -19.97 -17.78
C CYS A 138 -18.28 -20.28 -19.31
N SER A 139 -18.47 -19.29 -20.19
CA SER A 139 -18.17 -19.42 -21.62
C SER A 139 -16.65 -19.54 -21.89
N PRO A 140 -16.21 -20.20 -22.98
CA PRO A 140 -14.80 -20.16 -23.40
C PRO A 140 -14.25 -18.72 -23.51
N TRP A 141 -15.11 -17.77 -23.91
CA TRP A 141 -14.73 -16.37 -24.05
C TRP A 141 -14.50 -15.66 -22.69
N TYR A 142 -15.20 -16.08 -21.64
CA TYR A 142 -14.98 -15.61 -20.27
C TYR A 142 -13.55 -15.95 -19.80
N TRP A 143 -13.11 -17.19 -20.06
CA TRP A 143 -11.77 -17.65 -19.70
C TRP A 143 -10.69 -17.00 -20.56
N VAL A 144 -10.95 -16.76 -21.85
CA VAL A 144 -10.04 -16.00 -22.72
C VAL A 144 -9.81 -14.59 -22.18
N LEU A 145 -10.89 -13.87 -21.82
CA LEU A 145 -10.79 -12.51 -21.26
C LEU A 145 -10.04 -12.49 -19.91
N ASN A 146 -10.22 -13.53 -19.08
CA ASN A 146 -9.47 -13.67 -17.84
C ASN A 146 -7.97 -13.91 -18.11
N LEU A 147 -7.65 -14.85 -19.00
CA LEU A 147 -6.28 -15.16 -19.38
C LEU A 147 -5.58 -13.99 -20.07
N LEU A 148 -6.32 -13.12 -20.75
CA LEU A 148 -5.78 -11.92 -21.39
C LEU A 148 -5.24 -10.88 -20.39
N GLN A 149 -5.63 -10.94 -19.12
CA GLN A 149 -5.06 -10.09 -18.06
C GLN A 149 -3.61 -10.48 -17.71
N VAL A 150 -3.24 -11.75 -17.92
CA VAL A 150 -1.90 -12.28 -17.66
C VAL A 150 -0.84 -11.62 -18.57
N PRO A 151 -0.94 -11.63 -19.91
CA PRO A 151 0.08 -11.00 -20.76
C PRO A 151 0.17 -9.49 -20.55
N VAL A 152 -0.94 -8.80 -20.24
CA VAL A 152 -0.93 -7.36 -19.94
C VAL A 152 -0.12 -7.08 -18.67
N SER A 153 -0.38 -7.80 -17.58
CA SER A 153 0.33 -7.61 -16.31
C SER A 153 1.78 -8.08 -16.38
N VAL A 154 2.04 -9.28 -16.89
CA VAL A 154 3.39 -9.83 -17.09
C VAL A 154 4.21 -8.95 -18.03
N GLY A 155 3.62 -8.47 -19.12
CA GLY A 155 4.30 -7.60 -20.07
C GLY A 155 4.81 -6.31 -19.43
N VAL A 156 3.96 -5.62 -18.66
CA VAL A 156 4.34 -4.34 -18.02
C VAL A 156 5.33 -4.55 -16.87
N THR A 157 5.09 -5.53 -15.99
CA THR A 157 6.04 -5.85 -14.90
C THR A 157 7.38 -6.31 -15.46
N MET A 158 7.40 -7.06 -16.57
CA MET A 158 8.64 -7.50 -17.19
C MET A 158 9.37 -6.36 -17.91
N TYR A 159 8.65 -5.49 -18.62
CA TYR A 159 9.23 -4.27 -19.21
C TYR A 159 9.92 -3.41 -18.15
N GLU A 160 9.26 -3.21 -17.01
CA GLU A 160 9.83 -2.45 -15.89
C GLU A 160 11.04 -3.16 -15.27
N GLY A 161 10.89 -4.47 -15.02
CA GLY A 161 11.96 -5.30 -14.46
C GLY A 161 13.21 -5.32 -15.33
N LEU A 162 13.07 -5.43 -16.66
CA LEU A 162 14.19 -5.38 -17.60
C LEU A 162 14.84 -3.98 -17.62
N GLY A 163 14.05 -2.91 -17.46
CA GLY A 163 14.55 -1.54 -17.31
C GLY A 163 15.41 -1.36 -16.06
N LEU A 164 14.98 -1.91 -14.93
CA LEU A 164 15.70 -1.91 -13.65
C LEU A 164 16.95 -2.81 -13.67
N MET A 165 16.89 -3.93 -14.39
CA MET A 165 18.04 -4.83 -14.60
C MET A 165 19.12 -4.21 -15.47
N SER A 166 18.72 -3.54 -16.55
CA SER A 166 19.64 -2.94 -17.52
C SER A 166 20.28 -1.64 -17.00
N GLY A 167 19.94 -1.20 -15.79
CA GLY A 167 20.40 0.06 -15.20
C GLY A 167 19.80 1.31 -15.85
N LYS A 168 18.79 1.16 -16.73
CA LYS A 168 18.07 2.29 -17.34
C LYS A 168 17.12 2.97 -16.36
N ARG A 169 16.74 2.28 -15.30
CA ARG A 169 15.89 2.76 -14.20
C ARG A 169 16.51 2.39 -12.86
N VAL A 170 16.24 3.18 -11.82
CA VAL A 170 16.80 2.99 -10.48
C VAL A 170 15.69 3.22 -9.47
N LEU A 171 15.52 2.31 -8.50
CA LEU A 171 14.60 2.56 -7.39
C LEU A 171 15.07 3.77 -6.60
N SER A 172 14.29 4.86 -6.62
CA SER A 172 14.57 6.06 -5.84
C SER A 172 14.67 5.78 -4.34
N SER A 173 14.03 4.71 -3.85
CA SER A 173 14.05 4.32 -2.45
C SER A 173 15.32 3.60 -1.98
N LYS A 174 16.06 2.92 -2.86
CA LYS A 174 17.33 2.26 -2.49
C LYS A 174 18.44 3.16 -3.00
N GLY A 175 19.09 3.89 -2.10
CA GLY A 175 20.17 4.83 -2.43
C GLY A 175 21.23 4.24 -3.38
N THR A 176 22.03 5.12 -3.97
CA THR A 176 22.99 4.96 -5.08
C THR A 176 24.00 3.79 -5.01
N GLY A 177 23.95 2.92 -4.01
CA GLY A 177 24.92 1.86 -3.72
C GLY A 177 24.49 0.40 -3.91
N GLN A 178 23.29 0.08 -4.43
CA GLN A 178 22.93 -1.32 -4.77
C GLN A 178 22.35 -1.48 -6.18
N THR A 179 23.30 -1.63 -7.11
CA THR A 179 23.34 -2.51 -8.28
C THR A 179 22.07 -3.32 -8.61
N THR A 180 21.50 -3.03 -9.79
CA THR A 180 20.76 -3.95 -10.67
C THR A 180 19.94 -5.04 -9.95
N LEU A 181 18.63 -4.85 -9.84
CA LEU A 181 17.74 -5.92 -9.38
C LEU A 181 17.98 -7.20 -10.19
N LYS A 182 18.11 -8.34 -9.51
CA LYS A 182 18.24 -9.63 -10.20
C LYS A 182 16.87 -10.11 -10.70
N LEU A 183 16.83 -10.92 -11.75
CA LEU A 183 15.59 -11.56 -12.25
C LEU A 183 14.77 -12.21 -11.13
N TYR A 184 15.45 -12.95 -10.25
CA TYR A 184 14.81 -13.59 -9.09
C TYR A 184 14.07 -12.61 -8.18
N GLN A 185 14.59 -11.39 -7.97
CA GLN A 185 13.91 -10.37 -7.16
C GLN A 185 12.64 -9.84 -7.83
N ILE A 186 12.67 -9.68 -9.16
CA ILE A 186 11.48 -9.28 -9.93
C ILE A 186 10.39 -10.35 -9.82
N PHE A 187 10.76 -11.63 -9.94
CA PHE A 187 9.82 -12.74 -9.73
C PHE A 187 9.25 -12.75 -8.30
N ILE A 188 10.08 -12.51 -7.28
CA ILE A 188 9.62 -12.38 -5.90
C ILE A 188 8.61 -11.23 -5.76
N TYR A 189 8.91 -10.05 -6.31
CA TYR A 189 8.03 -8.90 -6.24
C TYR A 189 6.71 -9.14 -6.96
N GLY A 190 6.75 -9.80 -8.13
CA GLY A 190 5.55 -10.22 -8.82
C GLY A 190 4.72 -11.22 -8.02
N PHE A 191 5.36 -12.24 -7.43
CA PHE A 191 4.68 -13.22 -6.58
C PHE A 191 4.01 -12.58 -5.37
N PHE A 192 4.72 -11.70 -4.65
CA PHE A 192 4.13 -10.95 -3.53
C PHE A 192 3.02 -10.01 -4.00
N GLY A 193 3.16 -9.40 -5.18
CA GLY A 193 2.12 -8.62 -5.85
C GLY A 193 0.84 -9.45 -6.02
N ILE A 194 0.94 -10.60 -6.67
CA ILE A 194 -0.20 -11.52 -6.89
C ILE A 194 -0.79 -11.96 -5.55
N ALA A 195 0.02 -12.38 -4.59
CA ALA A 195 -0.46 -12.86 -3.29
C ALA A 195 -1.20 -11.77 -2.51
N ALA A 196 -0.63 -10.56 -2.45
CA ALA A 196 -1.27 -9.41 -1.80
C ALA A 196 -2.54 -8.97 -2.54
N GLY A 197 -2.53 -9.06 -3.87
CA GLY A 197 -3.71 -8.81 -4.71
C GLY A 197 -4.80 -9.83 -4.47
N LEU A 198 -4.48 -11.13 -4.43
CA LEU A 198 -5.43 -12.22 -4.18
C LEU A 198 -6.12 -12.03 -2.83
N VAL A 199 -5.33 -11.78 -1.78
CA VAL A 199 -5.88 -11.51 -0.46
C VAL A 199 -6.67 -10.18 -0.44
N GLY A 200 -6.16 -9.16 -1.12
CA GLY A 200 -6.81 -7.86 -1.24
C GLY A 200 -8.15 -7.89 -1.97
N GLY A 201 -8.24 -8.68 -3.03
CA GLY A 201 -9.45 -8.90 -3.82
C GLY A 201 -10.43 -9.79 -3.09
N LEU A 202 -9.96 -10.86 -2.43
CA LEU A 202 -10.79 -11.75 -1.62
C LEU A 202 -11.51 -11.01 -0.49
N LEU A 203 -10.85 -10.01 0.10
CA LEU A 203 -11.38 -9.22 1.22
C LEU A 203 -12.03 -7.89 0.78
N GLY A 204 -11.91 -7.50 -0.49
CA GLY A 204 -12.39 -6.21 -0.99
C GLY A 204 -11.64 -4.97 -0.46
N LEU A 205 -10.41 -5.13 0.02
CA LEU A 205 -9.59 -4.07 0.62
C LEU A 205 -8.55 -3.48 -0.35
N GLY A 206 -8.40 -4.05 -1.55
CA GLY A 206 -7.46 -3.58 -2.57
C GLY A 206 -5.97 -3.87 -2.28
N GLY A 207 -5.64 -4.74 -1.32
CA GLY A 207 -4.28 -5.30 -1.14
C GLY A 207 -3.18 -4.35 -0.63
N GLY A 208 -3.41 -3.04 -0.64
CA GLY A 208 -2.40 -2.03 -0.26
C GLY A 208 -1.99 -2.07 1.21
N PHE A 209 -2.84 -2.60 2.09
CA PHE A 209 -2.53 -2.74 3.53
C PHE A 209 -1.40 -3.77 3.80
N ILE A 210 -1.20 -4.71 2.87
CA ILE A 210 -0.11 -5.70 2.92
C ILE A 210 1.19 -5.11 2.35
N MET A 211 1.07 -4.19 1.38
CA MET A 211 2.22 -3.59 0.69
C MET A 211 3.10 -2.74 1.61
N GLY A 212 2.52 -2.02 2.57
CA GLY A 212 3.29 -1.21 3.52
C GLY A 212 4.32 -2.04 4.31
N PRO A 213 3.88 -3.03 5.10
CA PRO A 213 4.79 -3.92 5.84
C PRO A 213 5.80 -4.63 4.93
N LEU A 214 5.38 -5.09 3.76
CA LEU A 214 6.23 -5.74 2.77
C LEU A 214 7.36 -4.82 2.30
N PHE A 215 7.06 -3.58 1.92
CA PHE A 215 8.08 -2.61 1.49
C PHE A 215 9.09 -2.34 2.61
N LEU A 216 8.63 -2.24 3.85
CA LEU A 216 9.52 -2.13 5.00
C LEU A 216 10.42 -3.37 5.17
N GLU A 217 9.97 -4.58 4.82
CA GLU A 217 10.82 -5.81 4.87
C GLU A 217 11.89 -5.79 3.78
N LEU A 218 11.61 -5.12 2.67
CA LEU A 218 12.55 -4.89 1.57
C LEU A 218 13.56 -3.78 1.87
N GLY A 219 13.50 -3.16 3.07
CA GLY A 219 14.42 -2.11 3.51
C GLY A 219 14.08 -0.72 2.99
N ILE A 220 12.87 -0.51 2.45
CA ILE A 220 12.39 0.79 1.99
C ILE A 220 12.09 1.68 3.22
N PRO A 221 12.53 2.95 3.24
CA PRO A 221 12.24 3.86 4.34
C PRO A 221 10.73 3.99 4.60
N PRO A 222 10.27 4.06 5.88
CA PRO A 222 8.85 4.07 6.21
C PRO A 222 8.02 5.15 5.52
N GLN A 223 8.59 6.34 5.34
CA GLN A 223 7.90 7.45 4.69
C GLN A 223 7.62 7.17 3.20
N VAL A 224 8.59 6.60 2.48
CA VAL A 224 8.45 6.25 1.05
C VAL A 224 7.56 5.03 0.87
N SER A 225 7.72 4.03 1.74
CA SER A 225 6.88 2.83 1.76
C SER A 225 5.40 3.19 1.93
N SER A 226 5.07 4.01 2.94
CA SER A 226 3.70 4.40 3.24
C SER A 226 3.03 5.13 2.07
N ALA A 227 3.73 6.09 1.48
CA ALA A 227 3.20 6.86 0.36
C ALA A 227 3.07 6.02 -0.92
N THR A 228 4.06 5.19 -1.24
CA THR A 228 4.03 4.30 -2.41
C THR A 228 2.92 3.25 -2.28
N ALA A 229 2.74 2.67 -1.10
CA ALA A 229 1.66 1.73 -0.82
C ALA A 229 0.28 2.39 -0.93
N THR A 230 0.12 3.62 -0.43
CA THR A 230 -1.13 4.38 -0.53
C THR A 230 -1.45 4.74 -1.99
N PHE A 231 -0.43 5.11 -2.77
CA PHE A 231 -0.57 5.38 -4.20
C PHE A 231 -0.98 4.12 -4.98
N ALA A 232 -0.32 2.99 -4.74
CA ALA A 232 -0.72 1.69 -5.29
C ALA A 232 -2.15 1.29 -4.90
N MET A 233 -2.52 1.53 -3.62
CA MET A 233 -3.85 1.27 -3.07
C MET A 233 -4.96 2.03 -3.81
N MET A 234 -4.69 3.23 -4.32
CA MET A 234 -5.67 4.01 -5.08
C MET A 234 -6.13 3.26 -6.35
N PHE A 235 -5.20 2.72 -7.13
CA PHE A 235 -5.49 1.97 -8.35
C PHE A 235 -6.12 0.60 -8.05
N SER A 236 -5.68 -0.05 -6.99
CA SER A 236 -6.14 -1.40 -6.68
C SER A 236 -7.51 -1.41 -6.01
N SER A 237 -7.77 -0.51 -5.07
CA SER A 237 -9.07 -0.39 -4.42
C SER A 237 -10.15 0.10 -5.38
N SER A 238 -9.82 1.02 -6.30
CA SER A 238 -10.76 1.43 -7.36
C SER A 238 -11.13 0.25 -8.27
N MET A 239 -10.17 -0.62 -8.60
CA MET A 239 -10.43 -1.83 -9.36
C MET A 239 -11.34 -2.80 -8.60
N SER A 240 -11.08 -3.05 -7.31
CA SER A 240 -11.94 -3.91 -6.48
C SER A 240 -13.37 -3.38 -6.43
N VAL A 241 -13.58 -2.06 -6.27
CA VAL A 241 -14.93 -1.46 -6.27
C VAL A 241 -15.66 -1.75 -7.57
N VAL A 242 -14.98 -1.60 -8.72
CA VAL A 242 -15.59 -1.90 -10.03
C VAL A 242 -15.94 -3.38 -10.14
N GLU A 243 -15.03 -4.29 -9.76
CA GLU A 243 -15.29 -5.73 -9.83
C GLU A 243 -16.47 -6.16 -8.94
N TYR A 244 -16.54 -5.66 -7.71
CA TYR A 244 -17.65 -5.93 -6.80
C TYR A 244 -18.97 -5.26 -7.24
N TYR A 245 -18.88 -4.11 -7.91
CA TYR A 245 -20.04 -3.44 -8.50
C TYR A 245 -20.61 -4.24 -9.68
N LEU A 246 -19.76 -4.71 -10.59
CA LEU A 246 -20.16 -5.56 -11.71
C LEU A 246 -20.76 -6.90 -11.23
N LEU A 247 -20.34 -7.39 -10.06
CA LEU A 247 -20.93 -8.57 -9.41
C LEU A 247 -22.23 -8.28 -8.64
N ASN A 248 -22.74 -7.05 -8.64
CA ASN A 248 -23.94 -6.64 -7.88
C ASN A 248 -23.89 -7.00 -6.38
N ARG A 249 -22.69 -7.05 -5.77
CA ARG A 249 -22.48 -7.56 -4.40
C ARG A 249 -22.69 -6.52 -3.30
N PHE A 250 -22.97 -5.25 -3.63
CA PHE A 250 -23.29 -4.23 -2.63
C PHE A 250 -24.27 -3.16 -3.14
N PRO A 251 -25.08 -2.57 -2.25
CA PRO A 251 -25.98 -1.49 -2.62
C PRO A 251 -25.23 -0.16 -2.79
N VAL A 252 -25.28 0.40 -4.00
CA VAL A 252 -24.58 1.64 -4.39
C VAL A 252 -24.85 2.85 -3.47
N PRO A 253 -26.08 3.11 -2.98
CA PRO A 253 -26.34 4.27 -2.13
C PRO A 253 -25.55 4.24 -0.80
N TYR A 254 -25.43 3.06 -0.19
CA TYR A 254 -24.67 2.90 1.05
C TYR A 254 -23.17 3.09 0.80
N ALA A 255 -22.65 2.53 -0.32
CA ALA A 255 -21.25 2.72 -0.69
C ALA A 255 -20.90 4.20 -0.93
N ALA A 256 -21.78 4.95 -1.62
CA ALA A 256 -21.59 6.38 -1.82
C ALA A 256 -21.57 7.15 -0.50
N PHE A 257 -22.50 6.86 0.42
CA PHE A 257 -22.53 7.47 1.75
C PHE A 257 -21.24 7.21 2.53
N PHE A 258 -20.80 5.95 2.62
CA PHE A 258 -19.56 5.60 3.32
C PHE A 258 -18.32 6.19 2.65
N THR A 259 -18.31 6.37 1.33
CA THR A 259 -17.22 7.02 0.60
C THR A 259 -17.06 8.48 1.03
N VAL A 260 -18.16 9.23 1.14
CA VAL A 260 -18.11 10.64 1.58
C VAL A 260 -17.61 10.74 3.04
N VAL A 261 -18.14 9.89 3.92
CA VAL A 261 -17.70 9.84 5.33
C VAL A 261 -16.22 9.47 5.43
N ALA A 262 -15.78 8.46 4.69
CA ALA A 262 -14.38 8.02 4.67
C ALA A 262 -13.45 9.10 4.10
N PHE A 263 -13.88 9.85 3.09
CA PHE A 263 -13.09 10.95 2.52
C PHE A 263 -12.85 12.07 3.54
N ILE A 264 -13.91 12.51 4.24
CA ILE A 264 -13.80 13.53 5.29
C ILE A 264 -12.92 13.01 6.44
N ALA A 265 -13.14 11.77 6.88
CA ALA A 265 -12.34 11.15 7.94
C ALA A 265 -10.86 11.00 7.53
N ALA A 266 -10.57 10.71 6.26
CA ALA A 266 -9.20 10.61 5.76
C ALA A 266 -8.49 11.97 5.79
N ILE A 267 -9.15 13.06 5.38
CA ILE A 267 -8.58 14.41 5.45
C ILE A 267 -8.23 14.77 6.90
N ILE A 268 -9.19 14.60 7.81
CA ILE A 268 -9.01 14.89 9.24
C ILE A 268 -7.90 14.00 9.82
N GLY A 269 -7.95 12.69 9.55
CA GLY A 269 -6.99 11.71 10.02
C GLY A 269 -5.57 12.01 9.55
N GLN A 270 -5.38 12.34 8.28
CA GLN A 270 -4.07 12.73 7.73
C GLN A 270 -3.52 14.00 8.40
N HIS A 271 -4.37 14.99 8.68
CA HIS A 271 -3.94 16.21 9.38
C HIS A 271 -3.51 15.91 10.81
N VAL A 272 -4.30 15.13 11.55
CA VAL A 272 -4.00 14.73 12.94
C VAL A 272 -2.73 13.89 13.00
N VAL A 273 -2.59 12.87 12.14
CA VAL A 273 -1.41 11.99 12.11
C VAL A 273 -0.15 12.78 11.76
N ARG A 274 -0.20 13.70 10.78
CA ARG A 274 0.95 14.54 10.44
C ARG A 274 1.35 15.46 11.59
N LYS A 275 0.38 16.07 12.27
CA LYS A 275 0.64 16.91 13.46
C LYS A 275 1.27 16.10 14.58
N LEU A 276 0.79 14.86 14.80
CA LEU A 276 1.32 13.94 15.79
C LEU A 276 2.75 13.50 15.47
N ILE A 277 3.06 13.20 14.21
CA ILE A 277 4.42 12.85 13.75
C ILE A 277 5.36 14.04 13.96
N ASN A 278 4.95 15.25 13.60
CA ASN A 278 5.77 16.45 13.79
C ASN A 278 6.03 16.74 15.28
N TRP A 279 5.06 16.45 16.15
CA TRP A 279 5.20 16.67 17.58
C TRP A 279 6.13 15.65 18.26
N LEU A 280 6.06 14.38 17.85
CA LEU A 280 6.84 13.29 18.47
C LEU A 280 8.17 13.01 17.75
N GLY A 281 8.34 13.47 16.51
CA GLY A 281 9.56 13.32 15.72
C GLY A 281 9.94 11.87 15.40
N ARG A 282 8.96 10.96 15.34
CA ARG A 282 9.17 9.51 15.20
C ARG A 282 8.28 8.91 14.11
N ALA A 283 8.88 8.19 13.15
CA ALA A 283 8.15 7.56 12.05
C ALA A 283 7.49 6.23 12.47
N SER A 284 8.01 5.58 13.51
CA SER A 284 7.45 4.35 14.09
C SER A 284 5.98 4.45 14.53
N LEU A 285 5.47 5.65 14.82
CA LEU A 285 4.06 5.88 15.15
C LEU A 285 3.10 5.46 14.04
N ILE A 286 3.50 5.63 12.77
CA ILE A 286 2.66 5.21 11.63
C ILE A 286 2.42 3.71 11.70
N ILE A 287 3.45 2.93 12.01
CA ILE A 287 3.38 1.47 12.09
C ILE A 287 2.48 1.04 13.26
N PHE A 288 2.58 1.71 14.41
CA PHE A 288 1.70 1.42 15.56
C PHE A 288 0.23 1.74 15.28
N ILE A 289 -0.06 2.88 14.64
CA ILE A 289 -1.43 3.26 14.26
C ILE A 289 -2.01 2.23 13.28
N LEU A 290 -1.24 1.83 12.26
CA LEU A 290 -1.66 0.79 11.31
C LEU A 290 -1.90 -0.55 12.02
N ALA A 291 -1.01 -0.98 12.90
CA ALA A 291 -1.17 -2.24 13.64
C ALA A 291 -2.43 -2.23 14.51
N PHE A 292 -2.69 -1.12 15.21
CA PHE A 292 -3.87 -0.94 16.05
C PHE A 292 -5.17 -0.92 15.22
N MET A 293 -5.19 -0.19 14.10
CA MET A 293 -6.34 -0.16 13.19
C MET A 293 -6.68 -1.56 12.65
N ILE A 294 -5.68 -2.33 12.23
CA ILE A 294 -5.87 -3.71 11.75
C ILE A 294 -6.41 -4.60 12.89
N PHE A 295 -5.91 -4.43 14.11
CA PHE A 295 -6.39 -5.18 15.27
C PHE A 295 -7.86 -4.91 15.59
N VAL A 296 -8.26 -3.64 15.64
CA VAL A 296 -9.66 -3.24 15.85
C VAL A 296 -10.54 -3.77 14.73
N SER A 297 -10.06 -3.73 13.49
CA SER A 297 -10.76 -4.30 12.32
C SER A 297 -10.93 -5.82 12.45
N ALA A 298 -9.93 -6.54 12.96
CA ALA A 298 -10.00 -7.99 13.21
C ALA A 298 -11.11 -8.33 14.20
N ILE A 299 -11.22 -7.56 15.30
CA ILE A 299 -12.24 -7.79 16.32
C ILE A 299 -13.63 -7.46 15.77
N SER A 300 -13.78 -6.31 15.11
CA SER A 300 -15.09 -5.87 14.61
C SER A 300 -15.61 -6.74 13.47
N LEU A 301 -14.84 -6.89 12.37
CA LEU A 301 -15.24 -7.68 11.22
C LEU A 301 -15.28 -9.17 11.54
N GLY A 302 -14.32 -9.67 12.32
CA GLY A 302 -14.31 -11.06 12.79
C GLY A 302 -15.53 -11.36 13.68
N GLY A 303 -15.89 -10.45 14.59
CA GLY A 303 -17.06 -10.59 15.44
C GLY A 303 -18.38 -10.60 14.65
N VAL A 304 -18.54 -9.69 13.69
CA VAL A 304 -19.72 -9.68 12.80
C VAL A 304 -19.78 -10.93 11.94
N GLY A 305 -18.64 -11.39 11.41
CA GLY A 305 -18.55 -12.61 10.63
C GLY A 305 -18.95 -13.85 11.45
N ILE A 306 -18.41 -13.99 12.67
CA ILE A 306 -18.78 -15.09 13.59
C ILE A 306 -20.28 -15.05 13.92
N SER A 307 -20.83 -13.88 14.23
CA SER A 307 -22.26 -13.72 14.51
C SER A 307 -23.12 -14.18 13.33
N ASN A 308 -22.75 -13.77 12.10
CA ASN A 308 -23.45 -14.18 10.89
C ASN A 308 -23.38 -15.70 10.67
N ILE A 309 -22.22 -16.32 10.90
CA ILE A 309 -22.03 -17.76 10.79
C ILE A 309 -22.92 -18.51 11.79
N VAL A 310 -22.91 -18.10 13.06
CA VAL A 310 -23.75 -18.72 14.11
C VAL A 310 -25.23 -18.62 13.74
N HIS A 311 -25.66 -17.46 13.23
CA HIS A 311 -27.03 -17.26 12.80
C HIS A 311 -27.43 -18.13 11.60
N LYS A 312 -26.54 -18.29 10.61
CA LYS A 312 -26.74 -19.19 9.46
C LYS A 312 -26.80 -20.66 9.86
N ILE A 313 -25.94 -21.09 10.78
CA ILE A 313 -25.97 -22.44 11.36
C ILE A 313 -27.29 -22.69 12.07
N ALA A 314 -27.78 -21.73 12.86
CA ALA A 314 -29.05 -21.85 13.59
C ALA A 314 -30.27 -21.98 12.65
N ARG A 315 -30.17 -21.45 11.43
CA ARG A 315 -31.22 -21.54 10.40
C ARG A 315 -31.07 -22.73 9.44
N HIS A 316 -30.06 -23.58 9.63
CA HIS A 316 -29.72 -24.67 8.71
C HIS A 316 -29.57 -24.22 7.24
N GLU A 317 -29.05 -23.01 7.03
CA GLU A 317 -28.77 -22.50 5.68
C GLU A 317 -27.54 -23.20 5.05
N TYR A 318 -27.48 -23.27 3.72
CA TYR A 318 -26.36 -23.87 3.01
C TYR A 318 -25.06 -23.08 3.26
N MET A 319 -24.01 -23.77 3.74
CA MET A 319 -22.70 -23.18 4.06
C MET A 319 -21.55 -23.73 3.21
N GLY A 320 -21.88 -24.38 2.08
CA GLY A 320 -20.90 -24.92 1.14
C GLY A 320 -20.41 -23.87 0.13
N PHE A 321 -19.58 -24.33 -0.81
CA PHE A 321 -19.06 -23.49 -1.88
C PHE A 321 -20.17 -23.11 -2.87
N GLU A 322 -20.17 -21.84 -3.32
CA GLU A 322 -21.08 -21.37 -4.35
C GLU A 322 -20.54 -21.71 -5.74
N ASN A 323 -21.44 -21.91 -6.71
CA ASN A 323 -21.08 -22.21 -8.10
C ASN A 323 -21.03 -20.92 -8.93
N LEU A 324 -19.87 -20.60 -9.50
CA LEU A 324 -19.68 -19.45 -10.39
C LEU A 324 -20.62 -19.44 -11.61
N CYS A 325 -21.03 -20.62 -12.09
CA CYS A 325 -21.85 -20.76 -13.31
C CYS A 325 -23.36 -20.73 -13.05
N MET A 326 -23.81 -20.55 -11.80
CA MET A 326 -25.24 -20.48 -11.44
C MET A 326 -25.74 -19.03 -11.30
N TYR A 327 -24.82 -18.05 -11.32
CA TYR A 327 -25.18 -16.63 -11.35
C TYR A 327 -25.40 -16.21 -12.80
N ASP A 328 -26.66 -15.98 -13.16
CA ASP A 328 -27.02 -15.27 -14.40
C ASP A 328 -26.55 -13.81 -14.31
N ALA A 329 -26.01 -13.31 -15.41
CA ALA A 329 -25.53 -11.93 -15.54
C ALA A 329 -26.67 -10.91 -15.54
#